data_AF-A0AAV9KAV7-F1
#
_entry.id   AF-A0AAV9KAV7-F1
#
_cell.length_a   1.000
_cell.length_b   1.000
_cell.length_c   1.000
_cell.angle_alpha   90.00
_cell.angle_beta   90.00
_cell.angle_gamma   90.00
#
_symmetry.space_group_name_H-M   'P 1'
#
loop_
_entity.id
_entity.type
_entity.pdbx_description
1 polymer ?
#
loop_
_entity_poly.entity_id
_entity_poly.type
_entity_poly.pdbx_seq_one_letter_code
_entity_poly.pdbx_strand_id
1 'polypeptide(L)'
;MVKVVVGEESQVKLAENRLSKSGVPCQVGLVIGNLSGKLDRGFIFDLIPTPLNDNGEPACSIIGGAKDHRKNASKGKSLPHSSALFIDKDWLAEHARQVGRMLVGGVKVVGIYVWTNESSFKNSTITLCQAAKAVAEAAPLLEVDWDERLLVHIGYSPLRWTCRNCSLASNITSGNLRPCDFKMGKILSTRQAFRCTYDFYLRLPIYQGSSSKRLVDILHHGISIHAKELKGAKALIDGKLANEDEQFDLGGVHDVEFLLPFMEYKYLEVCSQKEITGLLVFSGSVCSYAYSNSKEPSSQALADIKEDIIKSLRSRLDIMCDEADRKSDSKEDRTEESNNQILSGSAVLQLDLQLQRKHCSMSFPRRVFLPWLADTFLCDYIQSSESVEVLVDHFAELMSLEFPSISSKILEPEAEAPALVLSTTKSFREVSTPYALQPKSDDSLSNQNRAATILTSDQKSTNPAGFNFMIAVLVLVVSVVVGFVVFFVRSSS
;
A
#
# COMPACT_ATOMS: atom_id res chain seq x y z
N MET A 1 -24.31 5.71 -9.59
CA MET A 1 -25.22 4.63 -9.14
C MET A 1 -25.12 3.46 -10.10
N VAL A 2 -25.03 2.21 -9.61
CA VAL A 2 -24.97 0.99 -10.44
C VAL A 2 -26.37 0.38 -10.55
N LYS A 3 -26.88 0.20 -11.77
CA LYS A 3 -28.19 -0.44 -11.99
C LYS A 3 -28.16 -1.96 -11.94
N VAL A 4 -27.11 -2.56 -12.51
CA VAL A 4 -27.00 -4.02 -12.67
C VAL A 4 -25.71 -4.52 -12.04
N VAL A 5 -25.81 -5.53 -11.19
CA VAL A 5 -24.67 -6.22 -10.58
C VAL A 5 -24.59 -7.64 -11.12
N VAL A 6 -23.42 -8.00 -11.64
CA VAL A 6 -23.13 -9.34 -12.17
C VAL A 6 -22.12 -10.01 -11.25
N GLY A 7 -22.52 -11.09 -10.57
CA GLY A 7 -21.61 -11.93 -9.79
C GLY A 7 -20.99 -13.04 -10.63
N GLU A 8 -19.72 -13.34 -10.37
CA GLU A 8 -19.02 -14.47 -10.96
C GLU A 8 -19.73 -15.78 -10.57
N GLU A 9 -20.32 -16.43 -11.57
CA GLU A 9 -21.22 -17.56 -11.37
C GLU A 9 -20.57 -18.70 -10.58
N SER A 10 -19.29 -18.98 -10.85
CA SER A 10 -18.54 -20.03 -10.16
C SER A 10 -18.37 -19.71 -8.67
N GLN A 11 -17.92 -18.50 -8.33
CA GLN A 11 -17.65 -18.09 -6.95
C GLN A 11 -18.94 -17.90 -6.13
N VAL A 12 -19.97 -17.32 -6.74
CA VAL A 12 -21.28 -17.15 -6.10
C VAL A 12 -21.90 -18.50 -5.72
N LYS A 13 -21.81 -19.50 -6.60
CA LYS A 13 -22.27 -20.88 -6.30
C LYS A 13 -21.42 -21.56 -5.23
N LEU A 14 -20.11 -21.34 -5.22
CA LEU A 14 -19.24 -21.86 -4.16
C LEU A 14 -19.61 -21.26 -2.79
N ALA A 15 -19.82 -19.96 -2.72
CA ALA A 15 -20.27 -19.27 -1.51
C ALA A 15 -21.64 -19.78 -1.03
N GLU A 16 -22.60 -19.96 -1.94
CA GLU A 16 -23.92 -20.52 -1.59
C GLU A 16 -23.82 -21.93 -0.99
N ASN A 17 -23.01 -22.79 -1.61
CA ASN A 17 -22.78 -24.16 -1.13
C ASN A 17 -22.10 -24.18 0.23
N ARG A 18 -21.08 -23.33 0.43
CA ARG A 18 -20.38 -23.17 1.71
C ARG A 18 -21.35 -22.74 2.80
N LEU A 19 -22.14 -21.69 2.55
CA LEU A 19 -23.10 -21.13 3.50
C LEU A 19 -24.21 -22.14 3.86
N SER A 20 -24.77 -22.81 2.85
CA SER A 20 -25.86 -23.79 3.05
C SER A 20 -25.42 -25.01 3.87
N LYS A 21 -24.13 -25.42 3.76
CA LYS A 21 -23.56 -26.54 4.51
C LYS A 21 -23.01 -26.15 5.89
N SER A 22 -22.77 -24.85 6.12
CA SER A 22 -22.11 -24.37 7.33
C SER A 22 -22.92 -24.57 8.62
N GLY A 23 -24.26 -24.62 8.52
CA GLY A 23 -25.16 -24.65 9.68
C GLY A 23 -25.17 -23.35 10.50
N VAL A 24 -24.46 -22.30 10.05
CA VAL A 24 -24.31 -21.04 10.79
C VAL A 24 -25.60 -20.20 10.63
N PRO A 25 -26.17 -19.67 11.74
CA PRO A 25 -27.45 -18.94 11.69
C PRO A 25 -27.34 -17.58 10.98
N CYS A 26 -26.17 -16.94 11.03
CA CYS A 26 -25.85 -15.72 10.30
C CYS A 26 -24.34 -15.58 10.03
N GLN A 27 -23.98 -14.95 8.92
CA GLN A 27 -22.58 -14.62 8.59
C GLN A 27 -22.55 -13.25 7.89
N VAL A 28 -21.49 -12.49 8.15
CA VAL A 28 -21.19 -11.24 7.44
C VAL A 28 -19.81 -11.36 6.80
N GLY A 29 -19.60 -10.64 5.70
CA GLY A 29 -18.31 -10.58 5.05
C GLY A 29 -18.23 -9.49 3.99
N LEU A 30 -17.12 -9.47 3.28
CA LEU A 30 -16.80 -8.48 2.26
C LEU A 30 -17.23 -8.94 0.87
N VAL A 31 -17.63 -7.98 0.05
CA VAL A 31 -17.89 -8.18 -1.38
C VAL A 31 -16.69 -7.62 -2.15
N ILE A 32 -15.94 -8.49 -2.82
CA ILE A 32 -14.77 -8.11 -3.63
C ILE A 32 -15.19 -8.01 -5.08
N GLY A 33 -14.89 -6.88 -5.71
CA GLY A 33 -15.50 -6.54 -6.99
C GLY A 33 -14.91 -5.32 -7.66
N ASN A 34 -15.58 -4.86 -8.71
CA ASN A 34 -15.36 -3.56 -9.32
C ASN A 34 -16.71 -2.88 -9.60
N LEU A 35 -16.76 -1.55 -9.48
CA LEU A 35 -17.92 -0.73 -9.83
C LEU A 35 -17.54 0.16 -11.01
N SER A 36 -18.10 -0.14 -12.18
CA SER A 36 -17.83 0.59 -13.40
C SER A 36 -18.86 1.69 -13.62
N GLY A 37 -18.45 2.94 -13.47
CA GLY A 37 -19.28 4.10 -13.80
C GLY A 37 -19.58 4.21 -15.29
N LYS A 38 -18.63 3.81 -16.14
CA LYS A 38 -18.80 3.85 -17.60
C LYS A 38 -19.83 2.83 -18.10
N LEU A 39 -19.88 1.65 -17.47
CA LEU A 39 -20.81 0.59 -17.85
C LEU A 39 -22.13 0.60 -17.07
N ASP A 40 -22.28 1.46 -16.05
CA ASP A 40 -23.40 1.46 -15.10
C ASP A 40 -23.62 0.04 -14.50
N ARG A 41 -22.50 -0.65 -14.23
CA ARG A 41 -22.47 -2.07 -13.83
C ARG A 41 -21.49 -2.31 -12.70
N GLY A 42 -21.89 -3.19 -11.79
CA GLY A 42 -21.06 -3.73 -10.74
C GLY A 42 -20.69 -5.17 -11.07
N PHE A 43 -19.48 -5.56 -10.71
CA PHE A 43 -18.96 -6.90 -10.92
C PHE A 43 -18.53 -7.44 -9.56
N ILE A 44 -19.07 -8.60 -9.15
CA ILE A 44 -18.68 -9.27 -7.91
C ILE A 44 -17.81 -10.47 -8.27
N PHE A 45 -16.54 -10.42 -7.90
CA PHE A 45 -15.58 -11.49 -8.16
C PHE A 45 -15.63 -12.54 -7.06
N ASP A 46 -15.78 -12.13 -5.80
CA ASP A 46 -15.77 -13.04 -4.65
C ASP A 46 -16.52 -12.50 -3.43
N LEU A 47 -16.86 -13.42 -2.51
CA LEU A 47 -17.52 -13.15 -1.23
C LEU A 47 -16.69 -13.74 -0.08
N ILE A 48 -16.02 -12.87 0.66
CA ILE A 48 -15.02 -13.26 1.66
C ILE A 48 -15.62 -13.13 3.07
N PRO A 49 -15.82 -14.22 3.81
CA PRO A 49 -16.35 -14.15 5.17
C PRO A 49 -15.39 -13.41 6.08
N THR A 50 -15.93 -12.65 7.03
CA THR A 50 -15.09 -12.03 8.04
C THR A 50 -14.55 -13.09 9.00
N PRO A 51 -13.23 -13.11 9.29
CA PRO A 51 -12.65 -14.05 10.24
C PRO A 51 -13.20 -13.84 11.65
N LEU A 52 -12.96 -14.82 12.52
CA LEU A 52 -13.26 -14.69 13.94
C LEU A 52 -12.43 -13.55 14.53
N ASN A 53 -12.97 -12.84 15.51
CA ASN A 53 -12.21 -11.81 16.21
C ASN A 53 -11.13 -12.43 17.12
N ASP A 54 -10.31 -11.58 17.75
CA ASP A 54 -9.24 -12.01 18.66
C ASP A 54 -9.74 -12.88 19.84
N ASN A 55 -11.04 -12.78 20.19
CA ASN A 55 -11.68 -13.59 21.22
C ASN A 55 -12.25 -14.92 20.68
N GLY A 56 -12.08 -15.21 19.39
CA GLY A 56 -12.66 -16.38 18.72
C GLY A 56 -14.17 -16.27 18.45
N GLU A 57 -14.75 -15.08 18.55
CA GLU A 57 -16.18 -14.83 18.34
C GLU A 57 -16.50 -14.43 16.90
N PRO A 58 -17.68 -14.78 16.37
CA PRO A 58 -18.08 -14.38 15.02
C PRO A 58 -18.42 -12.89 14.95
N ALA A 59 -18.06 -12.25 13.84
CA ALA A 59 -18.35 -10.84 13.57
C ALA A 59 -19.85 -10.49 13.45
N CYS A 60 -20.73 -11.50 13.43
CA CYS A 60 -22.18 -11.32 13.31
C CYS A 60 -22.94 -12.38 14.12
N SER A 61 -23.98 -11.95 14.84
CA SER A 61 -24.86 -12.84 15.61
C SER A 61 -26.32 -12.38 15.54
N ILE A 62 -27.27 -13.29 15.77
CA ILE A 62 -28.70 -12.96 15.84
C ILE A 62 -29.08 -12.67 17.29
N ILE A 63 -29.46 -11.43 17.57
CA ILE A 63 -30.02 -10.98 18.84
C ILE A 63 -31.50 -11.39 18.90
N GLY A 64 -31.89 -12.11 19.96
CA GLY A 64 -33.31 -12.36 20.28
C GLY A 64 -33.81 -13.78 20.03
N GLY A 65 -33.17 -14.80 20.62
CA GLY A 65 -33.55 -16.20 20.45
C GLY A 65 -33.06 -17.21 21.50
N ALA A 66 -32.68 -16.82 22.71
CA ALA A 66 -32.35 -17.78 23.78
C ALA A 66 -33.48 -17.86 24.82
N LYS A 67 -34.17 -19.01 24.83
CA LYS A 67 -34.95 -19.46 26.00
C LYS A 67 -33.98 -19.68 27.15
N ASP A 68 -33.97 -18.79 28.12
CA ASP A 68 -33.40 -19.11 29.43
C ASP A 68 -34.35 -20.08 30.15
N HIS A 69 -33.87 -21.29 30.44
CA HIS A 69 -34.63 -22.33 31.12
C HIS A 69 -34.74 -22.01 32.62
N ARG A 70 -35.53 -21.01 33.01
CA ARG A 70 -36.03 -20.86 34.40
C ARG A 70 -37.50 -20.42 34.44
N LYS A 71 -38.33 -21.40 34.79
CA LYS A 71 -39.74 -21.37 35.28
C LYS A 71 -40.25 -20.02 35.83
N ASN A 72 -41.32 -19.47 35.26
CA ASN A 72 -42.72 -19.55 35.77
C ASN A 72 -43.67 -18.48 35.17
N ALA A 73 -44.83 -18.96 34.72
CA ALA A 73 -46.16 -18.32 34.62
C ALA A 73 -46.31 -16.80 34.34
N SER A 74 -46.89 -16.46 33.19
CA SER A 74 -48.22 -15.81 33.09
C SER A 74 -48.60 -15.54 31.62
N LYS A 75 -49.90 -15.71 31.31
CA LYS A 75 -50.50 -15.48 29.98
C LYS A 75 -50.40 -13.99 29.60
N GLY A 76 -49.62 -13.69 28.58
CA GLY A 76 -49.63 -12.42 27.84
C GLY A 76 -49.46 -12.70 26.35
N LYS A 77 -50.20 -11.98 25.49
CA LYS A 77 -50.17 -12.11 24.02
C LYS A 77 -48.72 -12.13 23.52
N SER A 78 -48.38 -13.15 22.71
CA SER A 78 -47.06 -13.27 22.09
C SER A 78 -46.78 -12.07 21.17
N LEU A 79 -45.97 -11.13 21.67
CA LEU A 79 -45.29 -10.16 20.81
C LEU A 79 -44.37 -10.95 19.86
N PRO A 80 -44.32 -10.63 18.56
CA PRO A 80 -43.40 -11.32 17.66
C PRO A 80 -41.97 -11.07 18.15
N HIS A 81 -41.26 -12.14 18.48
CA HIS A 81 -39.84 -12.08 18.81
C HIS A 81 -39.09 -11.52 17.61
N SER A 82 -38.76 -10.22 17.66
CA SER A 82 -38.06 -9.54 16.57
C SER A 82 -36.58 -9.86 16.67
N SER A 83 -36.15 -10.93 16.00
CA SER A 83 -34.74 -11.28 15.92
C SER A 83 -34.00 -10.27 15.04
N ALA A 84 -33.04 -9.54 15.61
CA ALA A 84 -32.22 -8.53 14.92
C ALA A 84 -30.77 -9.01 14.80
N LEU A 85 -29.97 -8.38 13.95
CA LEU A 85 -28.56 -8.70 13.75
C LEU A 85 -27.68 -7.78 14.59
N PHE A 86 -26.75 -8.39 15.30
CA PHE A 86 -25.53 -7.75 15.79
C PHE A 86 -24.45 -7.88 14.73
N ILE A 87 -23.72 -6.79 14.45
CA ILE A 87 -22.54 -6.81 13.59
C ILE A 87 -21.45 -6.02 14.31
N ASP A 88 -20.30 -6.65 14.50
CA ASP A 88 -19.09 -5.97 14.94
C ASP A 88 -18.56 -5.14 13.76
N LYS A 89 -18.79 -3.82 13.83
CA LYS A 89 -18.47 -2.91 12.73
C LYS A 89 -16.98 -2.61 12.68
N ASP A 90 -16.32 -2.56 13.83
CA ASP A 90 -14.92 -2.21 13.94
C ASP A 90 -14.07 -3.38 13.45
N TRP A 91 -14.43 -4.61 13.83
CA TRP A 91 -13.79 -5.81 13.30
C TRP A 91 -14.02 -5.99 11.79
N LEU A 92 -15.24 -5.75 11.31
CA LEU A 92 -15.54 -5.79 9.88
C LEU A 92 -14.80 -4.71 9.08
N ALA A 93 -14.65 -3.51 9.66
CA ALA A 93 -13.89 -2.41 9.08
C ALA A 93 -12.38 -2.74 9.04
N GLU A 94 -11.83 -3.32 10.11
CA GLU A 94 -10.44 -3.77 10.13
C GLU A 94 -10.18 -4.84 9.08
N HIS A 95 -11.07 -5.84 8.97
CA HIS A 95 -11.00 -6.83 7.90
C HIS A 95 -11.03 -6.17 6.51
N ALA A 96 -11.92 -5.19 6.29
CA ALA A 96 -11.97 -4.44 5.03
C ALA A 96 -10.71 -3.63 4.75
N ARG A 97 -10.08 -3.05 5.78
CA ARG A 97 -8.83 -2.30 5.66
C ARG A 97 -7.69 -3.22 5.22
N GLN A 98 -7.55 -4.37 5.87
CA GLN A 98 -6.51 -5.36 5.58
C GLN A 98 -6.68 -5.95 4.18
N VAL A 99 -7.86 -6.53 3.88
CA VAL A 99 -8.16 -7.04 2.53
C VAL A 99 -8.04 -5.93 1.49
N GLY A 100 -8.51 -4.73 1.83
CA GLY A 100 -8.36 -3.54 1.00
C GLY A 100 -6.92 -3.34 0.54
N ARG A 101 -5.92 -3.45 1.42
CA ARG A 101 -4.48 -3.34 1.07
C ARG A 101 -3.98 -4.46 0.16
N MET A 102 -4.61 -5.63 0.24
CA MET A 102 -4.23 -6.83 -0.52
C MET A 102 -4.75 -6.85 -1.96
N LEU A 103 -5.74 -6.01 -2.28
CA LEU A 103 -6.28 -5.93 -3.64
C LEU A 103 -5.38 -5.12 -4.57
N VAL A 104 -5.26 -5.54 -5.83
CA VAL A 104 -4.56 -4.80 -6.88
C VAL A 104 -5.50 -3.83 -7.63
N GLY A 105 -5.00 -3.14 -8.66
CA GLY A 105 -5.78 -2.22 -9.49
C GLY A 105 -7.01 -2.88 -10.12
N GLY A 106 -8.13 -2.15 -10.16
CA GLY A 106 -9.40 -2.65 -10.73
C GLY A 106 -10.12 -3.67 -9.84
N VAL A 107 -9.60 -3.97 -8.64
CA VAL A 107 -10.23 -4.84 -7.64
C VAL A 107 -10.37 -4.08 -6.33
N LYS A 108 -11.60 -4.00 -5.82
CA LYS A 108 -11.99 -3.15 -4.69
C LYS A 108 -12.90 -3.90 -3.72
N VAL A 109 -12.90 -3.48 -2.46
CA VAL A 109 -13.95 -3.84 -1.49
C VAL A 109 -15.18 -2.99 -1.84
N VAL A 110 -16.10 -3.55 -2.62
CA VAL A 110 -17.24 -2.82 -3.16
C VAL A 110 -18.44 -2.81 -2.22
N GLY A 111 -18.41 -3.58 -1.13
CA GLY A 111 -19.47 -3.62 -0.15
C GLY A 111 -19.40 -4.79 0.82
N ILE A 112 -20.55 -5.14 1.40
CA ILE A 112 -20.70 -6.23 2.37
C ILE A 112 -21.75 -7.23 1.92
N TYR A 113 -21.59 -8.49 2.29
CA TYR A 113 -22.64 -9.49 2.18
C TYR A 113 -23.10 -9.95 3.55
N VAL A 114 -24.35 -10.42 3.61
CA VAL A 114 -24.93 -10.99 4.82
C VAL A 114 -25.74 -12.24 4.47
N TRP A 115 -25.42 -13.34 5.15
CA TRP A 115 -26.20 -14.57 5.19
C TRP A 115 -27.12 -14.52 6.42
N THR A 116 -28.43 -14.52 6.22
CA THR A 116 -29.42 -14.43 7.31
C THR A 116 -30.84 -14.71 6.80
N ASN A 117 -31.78 -15.07 7.67
CA ASN A 117 -33.20 -15.09 7.33
C ASN A 117 -33.74 -13.68 6.98
N GLU A 118 -34.86 -13.64 6.26
CA GLU A 118 -35.43 -12.38 5.74
C GLU A 118 -35.99 -11.45 6.83
N SER A 119 -36.50 -12.00 7.95
CA SER A 119 -36.98 -11.19 9.08
C SER A 119 -35.84 -10.41 9.74
N SER A 120 -34.73 -11.09 10.07
CA SER A 120 -33.57 -10.47 10.71
C SER A 120 -32.89 -9.46 9.80
N PHE A 121 -32.85 -9.71 8.49
CA PHE A 121 -32.39 -8.73 7.52
C PHE A 121 -33.22 -7.43 7.54
N LYS A 122 -34.55 -7.54 7.45
CA LYS A 122 -35.45 -6.38 7.46
C LYS A 122 -35.35 -5.57 8.75
N ASN A 123 -35.27 -6.26 9.89
CA ASN A 123 -35.15 -5.65 11.21
C ASN A 123 -33.80 -4.96 11.46
N SER A 124 -32.78 -5.22 10.63
CA SER A 124 -31.39 -4.78 10.88
C SER A 124 -30.86 -3.83 9.80
N THR A 125 -31.76 -3.21 9.03
CA THR A 125 -31.41 -2.31 7.92
C THR A 125 -30.42 -1.22 8.33
N ILE A 126 -30.64 -0.57 9.49
CA ILE A 126 -29.76 0.51 9.98
C ILE A 126 -28.37 -0.03 10.35
N THR A 127 -28.31 -1.16 11.06
CA THR A 127 -27.05 -1.82 11.43
C THR A 127 -26.23 -2.19 10.20
N LEU A 128 -26.88 -2.72 9.16
CA LEU A 128 -26.24 -3.09 7.90
C LEU A 128 -25.69 -1.87 7.15
N CYS A 129 -26.44 -0.76 7.09
CA CYS A 129 -25.95 0.48 6.49
C CYS A 129 -24.76 1.06 7.27
N GLN A 130 -24.77 0.98 8.60
CA GLN A 130 -23.65 1.42 9.45
C GLN A 130 -22.41 0.55 9.23
N ALA A 131 -22.59 -0.77 9.12
CA ALA A 131 -21.51 -1.70 8.80
C ALA A 131 -20.91 -1.41 7.41
N ALA A 132 -21.77 -1.20 6.39
CA ALA A 132 -21.32 -0.84 5.04
C ALA A 132 -20.57 0.51 5.03
N LYS A 133 -20.98 1.47 5.86
CA LYS A 133 -20.29 2.75 6.03
C LYS A 133 -18.91 2.57 6.68
N ALA A 134 -18.81 1.81 7.75
CA ALA A 134 -17.52 1.53 8.40
C ALA A 134 -16.53 0.85 7.42
N VAL A 135 -17.02 -0.11 6.63
CA VAL A 135 -16.24 -0.72 5.54
C VAL A 135 -15.82 0.29 4.47
N ALA A 136 -16.70 1.24 4.12
CA ALA A 136 -16.38 2.25 3.13
C ALA A 136 -15.30 3.24 3.60
N GLU A 137 -15.31 3.59 4.88
CA GLU A 137 -14.32 4.47 5.51
C GLU A 137 -12.97 3.77 5.65
N ALA A 138 -12.97 2.47 5.99
CA ALA A 138 -11.77 1.66 6.13
C ALA A 138 -11.14 1.26 4.78
N ALA A 139 -11.96 1.08 3.74
CA ALA A 139 -11.54 0.76 2.38
C ALA A 139 -12.15 1.79 1.39
N PRO A 140 -11.57 3.00 1.29
CA PRO A 140 -12.06 4.05 0.41
C PRO A 140 -11.80 3.73 -1.07
N LEU A 141 -12.69 4.18 -1.96
CA LEU A 141 -12.50 4.07 -3.41
C LEU A 141 -11.90 5.41 -3.89
N LEU A 142 -10.61 5.43 -4.26
CA LEU A 142 -9.84 6.68 -4.38
C LEU A 142 -10.18 7.54 -5.61
N GLU A 143 -10.81 6.96 -6.63
CA GLU A 143 -11.01 7.59 -7.95
C GLU A 143 -12.44 8.04 -8.22
N VAL A 144 -13.41 7.66 -7.38
CA VAL A 144 -14.81 7.95 -7.67
C VAL A 144 -15.56 8.39 -6.43
N ASP A 145 -16.32 9.48 -6.56
CA ASP A 145 -17.35 9.94 -5.62
C ASP A 145 -18.53 8.93 -5.53
N TRP A 146 -18.23 7.64 -5.49
CA TRP A 146 -19.17 6.61 -5.11
C TRP A 146 -19.30 6.63 -3.59
N ASP A 147 -20.18 7.51 -3.13
CA ASP A 147 -20.80 7.44 -1.80
C ASP A 147 -21.76 6.24 -1.70
N GLU A 148 -21.50 5.14 -2.40
CA GLU A 148 -22.34 3.96 -2.42
C GLU A 148 -21.49 2.69 -2.22
N ARG A 149 -22.05 1.73 -1.49
CA ARG A 149 -21.52 0.36 -1.36
C ARG A 149 -22.61 -0.66 -1.66
N LEU A 150 -22.21 -1.82 -2.15
CA LEU A 150 -23.13 -2.93 -2.36
C LEU A 150 -23.47 -3.59 -1.00
N LEU A 151 -24.75 -3.94 -0.83
CA LEU A 151 -25.23 -4.80 0.23
C LEU A 151 -25.87 -6.01 -0.42
N VAL A 152 -25.20 -7.16 -0.32
CA VAL A 152 -25.68 -8.43 -0.85
C VAL A 152 -26.31 -9.24 0.28
N HIS A 153 -27.61 -9.51 0.19
CA HIS A 153 -28.30 -10.38 1.14
C HIS A 153 -28.55 -11.75 0.51
N ILE A 154 -28.08 -12.77 1.21
CA ILE A 154 -28.28 -14.17 0.87
C ILE A 154 -29.23 -14.76 1.94
N GLY A 155 -30.52 -14.80 1.61
CA GLY A 155 -31.56 -15.38 2.44
C GLY A 155 -31.54 -16.90 2.38
N TYR A 156 -31.88 -17.61 3.46
CA TYR A 156 -31.97 -19.09 3.49
C TYR A 156 -33.37 -19.66 3.76
N SER A 157 -34.39 -18.81 3.95
CA SER A 157 -35.77 -19.25 4.21
C SER A 157 -36.78 -18.26 3.60
N PRO A 158 -36.98 -18.26 2.27
CA PRO A 158 -36.37 -19.17 1.27
C PRO A 158 -34.96 -18.74 0.84
N LEU A 159 -34.26 -19.64 0.15
CA LEU A 159 -32.97 -19.32 -0.48
C LEU A 159 -33.14 -18.23 -1.54
N ARG A 160 -32.61 -17.03 -1.31
CA ARG A 160 -32.80 -15.88 -2.20
C ARG A 160 -31.64 -14.90 -2.15
N TRP A 161 -31.17 -14.50 -3.33
CA TRP A 161 -30.19 -13.44 -3.50
C TRP A 161 -30.87 -12.10 -3.74
N THR A 162 -30.46 -11.08 -2.99
CA THR A 162 -30.85 -9.70 -3.27
C THR A 162 -29.63 -8.78 -3.17
N CYS A 163 -29.57 -7.80 -4.07
CA CYS A 163 -28.55 -6.77 -4.11
C CYS A 163 -29.20 -5.42 -3.81
N ARG A 164 -28.57 -4.60 -2.99
CA ARG A 164 -28.96 -3.20 -2.77
C ARG A 164 -27.73 -2.29 -2.83
N ASN A 165 -27.87 -1.12 -3.45
CA ASN A 165 -26.93 -0.02 -3.29
C ASN A 165 -27.23 0.68 -1.96
N CYS A 166 -26.22 0.82 -1.11
CA CYS A 166 -26.27 1.52 0.16
C CYS A 166 -25.60 2.89 0.00
N SER A 167 -26.39 3.96 0.04
CA SER A 167 -25.86 5.33 0.05
C SER A 167 -25.28 5.69 1.42
N LEU A 168 -24.06 6.21 1.40
CA LEU A 168 -23.21 6.53 2.55
C LEU A 168 -23.38 7.96 3.08
N ALA A 169 -24.51 8.60 2.77
CA ALA A 169 -24.81 9.95 3.26
C ALA A 169 -24.67 10.04 4.79
N SER A 170 -24.33 11.24 5.29
CA SER A 170 -24.06 11.49 6.71
C SER A 170 -25.20 11.04 7.66
N ASN A 171 -26.43 10.99 7.15
CA ASN A 171 -27.60 10.54 7.89
C ASN A 171 -28.04 9.15 7.38
N ILE A 172 -27.76 8.10 8.16
CA ILE A 172 -28.18 6.73 7.82
C ILE A 172 -29.67 6.58 8.14
N THR A 173 -30.48 6.39 7.10
CA THR A 173 -31.90 6.06 7.21
C THR A 173 -32.22 4.77 6.47
N SER A 174 -33.40 4.20 6.69
CA SER A 174 -33.87 3.02 5.95
C SER A 174 -34.03 3.25 4.44
N GLY A 175 -34.13 4.51 4.01
CA GLY A 175 -34.20 4.91 2.60
C GLY A 175 -32.85 4.90 1.87
N ASN A 176 -31.74 4.67 2.57
CA ASN A 176 -30.40 4.63 1.98
C ASN A 176 -30.16 3.37 1.13
N LEU A 177 -31.02 2.36 1.24
CA LEU A 177 -30.93 1.13 0.45
C LEU A 177 -31.83 1.17 -0.78
N ARG A 178 -31.22 1.06 -1.96
CA ARG A 178 -31.94 0.99 -3.25
C ARG A 178 -31.68 -0.35 -3.92
N PRO A 179 -32.71 -1.10 -4.35
CA PRO A 179 -32.51 -2.36 -5.05
C PRO A 179 -31.64 -2.21 -6.32
N CYS A 180 -30.77 -3.21 -6.56
CA CYS A 180 -30.05 -3.41 -7.82
C CYS A 180 -30.43 -4.76 -8.44
N ASP A 181 -30.44 -4.83 -9.77
CA ASP A 181 -30.65 -6.10 -10.48
C ASP A 181 -29.42 -6.98 -10.30
N PHE A 182 -29.57 -8.12 -9.63
CA PHE A 182 -28.50 -9.10 -9.46
C PHE A 182 -28.60 -10.22 -10.50
N LYS A 183 -27.49 -10.48 -11.19
CA LYS A 183 -27.36 -11.56 -12.18
C LYS A 183 -26.09 -12.34 -11.91
N MET A 184 -26.07 -13.61 -12.31
CA MET A 184 -24.85 -14.42 -12.31
C MET A 184 -24.33 -14.54 -13.74
N GLY A 185 -23.02 -14.49 -13.93
CA GLY A 185 -22.39 -14.64 -15.23
C GLY A 185 -20.89 -14.92 -15.14
N LYS A 186 -20.29 -15.27 -16.28
CA LYS A 186 -18.84 -15.52 -16.39
C LYS A 186 -18.14 -14.19 -16.65
N ILE A 187 -17.63 -13.56 -15.60
CA ILE A 187 -17.01 -12.23 -15.67
C ILE A 187 -15.48 -12.31 -15.65
N LEU A 188 -14.92 -13.33 -15.00
CA LEU A 188 -13.46 -13.50 -14.94
C LEU A 188 -12.85 -13.85 -16.30
N SER A 189 -13.61 -14.51 -17.19
CA SER A 189 -13.16 -14.89 -18.53
C SER A 189 -12.99 -13.72 -19.50
N THR A 190 -13.48 -12.53 -19.16
CA THR A 190 -13.39 -11.32 -20.01
C THR A 190 -12.45 -10.27 -19.41
N ARG A 191 -11.54 -10.68 -18.52
CA ARG A 191 -10.58 -9.77 -17.89
C ARG A 191 -9.31 -9.66 -18.72
N GLN A 192 -8.75 -8.45 -18.73
CA GLN A 192 -7.42 -8.14 -19.25
C GLN A 192 -6.51 -7.83 -18.07
N ALA A 193 -5.26 -8.25 -18.17
CA ALA A 193 -4.24 -8.01 -17.16
C ALA A 193 -3.27 -6.95 -17.67
N PHE A 194 -2.98 -5.96 -16.84
CA PHE A 194 -1.98 -4.94 -17.10
C PHE A 194 -0.98 -4.93 -15.96
N ARG A 195 0.30 -4.73 -16.29
CA ARG A 195 1.40 -4.71 -15.33
C ARG A 195 2.23 -3.46 -15.55
N CYS A 196 2.67 -2.82 -14.47
CA CYS A 196 3.62 -1.72 -14.50
C CYS A 196 4.72 -1.95 -13.48
N THR A 197 5.97 -1.72 -13.87
CA THR A 197 7.08 -1.54 -12.92
C THR A 197 7.39 -0.05 -12.87
N TYR A 198 7.05 0.59 -11.75
CA TYR A 198 7.10 2.02 -11.61
C TYR A 198 8.22 2.47 -10.69
N ASP A 199 9.26 3.04 -11.28
CA ASP A 199 10.38 3.63 -10.54
C ASP A 199 10.06 5.07 -10.14
N PHE A 200 10.31 5.39 -8.87
CA PHE A 200 10.11 6.74 -8.33
C PHE A 200 11.33 7.22 -7.55
N TYR A 201 11.55 8.53 -7.59
CA TYR A 201 12.63 9.18 -6.88
C TYR A 201 12.20 10.59 -6.44
N LEU A 202 11.77 10.70 -5.18
CA LEU A 202 11.26 11.92 -4.58
C LEU A 202 12.33 12.56 -3.68
N ARG A 203 12.56 13.85 -3.89
CA ARG A 203 13.40 14.70 -3.03
C ARG A 203 12.52 15.68 -2.28
N LEU A 204 12.36 15.47 -0.98
CA LEU A 204 11.45 16.22 -0.12
C LEU A 204 12.25 17.15 0.80
N PRO A 205 12.32 18.46 0.51
CA PRO A 205 13.03 19.42 1.36
C PRO A 205 12.31 19.59 2.70
N ILE A 206 13.09 19.69 3.78
CA ILE A 206 12.59 19.88 5.14
C ILE A 206 12.82 21.35 5.54
N TYR A 207 11.74 22.11 5.67
CA TYR A 207 11.79 23.54 5.98
C TYR A 207 11.80 23.82 7.49
N GLN A 208 12.59 24.80 7.91
CA GLN A 208 12.62 25.31 9.27
C GLN A 208 11.27 25.90 9.67
N GLY A 209 10.77 25.55 10.86
CA GLY A 209 9.50 26.07 11.37
C GLY A 209 8.26 25.61 10.61
N SER A 210 8.36 24.56 9.78
CA SER A 210 7.19 23.95 9.14
C SER A 210 6.24 23.30 10.17
N SER A 211 4.94 23.27 9.86
CA SER A 211 3.93 22.63 10.71
C SER A 211 4.06 21.11 10.74
N SER A 212 4.55 20.51 9.65
CA SER A 212 4.80 19.06 9.52
C SER A 212 6.13 18.68 10.15
N LYS A 213 6.11 18.36 11.45
CA LYS A 213 7.31 18.00 12.22
C LYS A 213 7.73 16.54 12.04
N ARG A 214 6.77 15.63 11.82
CA ARG A 214 7.04 14.19 11.81
C ARG A 214 7.38 13.69 10.40
N LEU A 215 8.26 12.70 10.33
CA LEU A 215 8.65 12.04 9.08
C LEU A 215 7.44 11.47 8.33
N VAL A 216 6.50 10.85 9.05
CA VAL A 216 5.26 10.32 8.48
C VAL A 216 4.43 11.38 7.74
N ASP A 217 4.31 12.58 8.31
CA ASP A 217 3.51 13.67 7.72
C ASP A 217 4.16 14.17 6.40
N ILE A 218 5.49 14.22 6.37
CA ILE A 218 6.28 14.61 5.18
C ILE A 218 6.16 13.54 4.09
N LEU A 219 6.21 12.26 4.45
CA LEU A 219 6.07 11.15 3.50
C LEU A 219 4.66 11.10 2.91
N HIS A 220 3.59 11.24 3.72
CA HIS A 220 2.23 11.36 3.21
C HIS A 220 2.07 12.53 2.25
N HIS A 221 2.69 13.68 2.58
CA HIS A 221 2.68 14.84 1.69
C HIS A 221 3.41 14.55 0.37
N GLY A 222 4.58 13.93 0.41
CA GLY A 222 5.33 13.50 -0.77
C GLY A 222 4.54 12.54 -1.67
N ILE A 223 3.92 11.52 -1.09
CA ILE A 223 3.05 10.57 -1.81
C ILE A 223 1.85 11.31 -2.44
N SER A 224 1.27 12.28 -1.74
CA SER A 224 0.14 13.08 -2.25
C SER A 224 0.54 13.98 -3.44
N ILE A 225 1.71 14.61 -3.39
CA ILE A 225 2.27 15.35 -4.54
C ILE A 225 2.46 14.40 -5.70
N HIS A 226 3.11 13.26 -5.46
CA HIS A 226 3.42 12.31 -6.50
C HIS A 226 2.17 11.69 -7.14
N ALA A 227 1.12 11.45 -6.37
CA ALA A 227 -0.19 11.04 -6.88
C ALA A 227 -0.76 12.05 -7.89
N LYS A 228 -0.57 13.36 -7.67
CA LYS A 228 -1.01 14.40 -8.61
C LYS A 228 -0.18 14.38 -9.91
N GLU A 229 1.13 14.15 -9.80
CA GLU A 229 2.01 14.02 -10.97
C GLU A 229 1.65 12.79 -11.80
N LEU A 230 1.51 11.64 -11.15
CA LEU A 230 1.16 10.37 -11.78
C LEU A 230 -0.22 10.44 -12.45
N LYS A 231 -1.18 11.17 -11.87
CA LYS A 231 -2.49 11.41 -12.48
C LYS A 231 -2.36 12.02 -13.89
N GLY A 232 -1.46 12.98 -14.07
CA GLY A 232 -1.19 13.63 -15.36
C GLY A 232 -0.26 12.86 -16.31
N ALA A 233 0.31 11.72 -15.88
CA ALA A 233 1.23 10.93 -16.69
C ALA A 233 0.56 10.34 -17.94
N LYS A 234 1.25 10.41 -19.07
CA LYS A 234 0.91 9.64 -20.27
C LYS A 234 1.38 8.20 -20.09
N ALA A 235 0.81 7.27 -20.86
CA ALA A 235 1.18 5.86 -20.76
C ALA A 235 1.56 5.29 -22.12
N LEU A 236 2.51 4.37 -22.12
CA LEU A 236 2.72 3.41 -23.18
C LEU A 236 2.10 2.07 -22.74
N ILE A 237 1.46 1.37 -23.65
CA ILE A 237 1.00 -0.01 -23.47
C ILE A 237 1.70 -0.85 -24.54
N ASP A 238 2.44 -1.86 -24.13
CA ASP A 238 3.28 -2.71 -24.99
C ASP A 238 4.19 -1.87 -25.93
N GLY A 239 4.77 -0.80 -25.38
CA GLY A 239 5.65 0.13 -26.10
C GLY A 239 4.95 1.13 -27.03
N LYS A 240 3.62 1.12 -27.13
CA LYS A 240 2.84 2.05 -27.96
C LYS A 240 2.13 3.09 -27.11
N LEU A 241 2.05 4.34 -27.58
CA LEU A 241 1.30 5.38 -26.87
C LEU A 241 -0.16 4.98 -26.72
N ALA A 242 -0.64 4.94 -25.48
CA ALA A 242 -1.97 4.49 -25.16
C ALA A 242 -3.04 5.40 -25.78
N ASN A 243 -3.96 4.81 -26.53
CA ASN A 243 -5.15 5.46 -27.04
C ASN A 243 -6.39 4.96 -26.28
N GLU A 244 -7.40 5.81 -26.10
CA GLU A 244 -8.58 5.50 -25.27
C GLU A 244 -9.47 4.38 -25.86
N ASP A 245 -9.46 4.24 -27.18
CA ASP A 245 -10.33 3.32 -27.93
C ASP A 245 -9.64 2.00 -28.34
N GLU A 246 -8.41 1.78 -27.90
CA GLU A 246 -7.65 0.59 -28.30
C GLU A 246 -8.12 -0.65 -27.54
N GLN A 247 -8.50 -1.69 -28.28
CA GLN A 247 -8.91 -2.97 -27.72
C GLN A 247 -7.72 -3.91 -27.66
N PHE A 248 -7.56 -4.58 -26.52
CA PHE A 248 -6.45 -5.50 -26.28
C PHE A 248 -6.90 -6.97 -26.35
N ASP A 249 -5.97 -7.84 -26.71
CA ASP A 249 -6.21 -9.28 -26.78
C ASP A 249 -6.49 -9.88 -25.39
N LEU A 250 -7.35 -10.89 -25.35
CA LEU A 250 -7.65 -11.64 -24.13
C LEU A 250 -6.58 -12.72 -23.92
N GLY A 251 -6.02 -12.80 -22.70
CA GLY A 251 -5.13 -13.88 -22.28
C GLY A 251 -3.64 -13.54 -22.20
N GLY A 252 -3.26 -12.29 -22.46
CA GLY A 252 -1.91 -11.75 -22.22
C GLY A 252 -1.85 -10.77 -21.04
N VAL A 253 -0.63 -10.54 -20.53
CA VAL A 253 -0.35 -9.42 -19.61
C VAL A 253 0.25 -8.28 -20.45
N HIS A 254 -0.43 -7.14 -20.46
CA HIS A 254 0.03 -5.94 -21.16
C HIS A 254 0.99 -5.15 -20.28
N ASP A 255 2.13 -4.76 -20.83
CA ASP A 255 3.14 -4.01 -20.11
C ASP A 255 2.86 -2.51 -20.22
N VAL A 256 2.84 -1.81 -19.08
CA VAL A 256 2.49 -0.40 -18.99
C VAL A 256 3.66 0.40 -18.46
N GLU A 257 4.02 1.45 -19.19
CA GLU A 257 5.04 2.41 -18.80
C GLU A 257 4.43 3.80 -18.67
N PHE A 258 4.66 4.47 -17.54
CA PHE A 258 4.20 5.85 -17.35
C PHE A 258 5.29 6.86 -17.71
N LEU A 259 4.93 7.75 -18.62
CA LEU A 259 5.73 8.90 -19.00
C LEU A 259 5.26 10.10 -18.17
N LEU A 260 6.01 10.39 -17.10
CA LEU A 260 5.80 11.59 -16.32
C LEU A 260 6.09 12.82 -17.20
N PRO A 261 5.25 13.87 -17.16
CA PRO A 261 5.57 15.12 -17.82
C PRO A 261 6.90 15.65 -17.28
N PHE A 262 7.77 16.10 -18.18
CA PHE A 262 9.02 16.73 -17.79
C PHE A 262 8.71 17.89 -16.85
N MET A 263 9.27 17.83 -15.64
CA MET A 263 9.03 18.73 -14.51
C MET A 263 8.71 20.17 -14.95
N GLU A 264 7.42 20.52 -15.03
CA GLU A 264 6.98 21.91 -15.10
C GLU A 264 7.22 22.53 -13.72
N TYR A 265 8.49 22.84 -13.41
CA TYR A 265 9.01 23.80 -12.44
C TYR A 265 8.20 24.18 -11.16
N LYS A 266 7.33 23.32 -10.63
CA LYS A 266 6.60 23.56 -9.38
C LYS A 266 7.48 23.38 -8.14
N TYR A 267 8.61 22.70 -8.28
CA TYR A 267 9.66 22.69 -7.27
C TYR A 267 10.43 24.02 -7.16
N LEU A 268 10.36 24.91 -8.17
CA LEU A 268 11.01 26.23 -8.12
C LEU A 268 10.17 27.31 -7.44
N GLU A 269 8.84 27.17 -7.35
CA GLU A 269 8.00 28.11 -6.59
C GLU A 269 8.27 28.06 -5.06
N VAL A 270 8.96 27.00 -4.59
CA VAL A 270 9.38 26.84 -3.19
C VAL A 270 10.82 27.33 -2.93
N CYS A 271 11.47 27.97 -3.90
CA CYS A 271 12.62 28.85 -3.64
C CYS A 271 12.19 30.18 -2.97
N SER A 272 10.97 30.24 -2.41
CA SER A 272 10.47 31.36 -1.62
C SER A 272 10.91 31.24 -0.16
N GLN A 273 11.94 32.01 0.20
CA GLN A 273 12.21 32.59 1.53
C GLN A 273 12.29 31.68 2.79
N LYS A 274 12.13 30.35 2.69
CA LYS A 274 12.19 29.43 3.85
C LYS A 274 13.51 28.69 3.92
N GLU A 275 14.15 28.74 5.09
CA GLU A 275 15.42 28.06 5.36
C GLU A 275 15.23 26.53 5.32
N ILE A 276 16.00 25.84 4.48
CA ILE A 276 15.97 24.38 4.34
C ILE A 276 16.98 23.79 5.33
N THR A 277 16.49 22.92 6.21
CA THR A 277 17.26 22.32 7.32
C THR A 277 17.73 20.90 7.04
N GLY A 278 17.13 20.25 6.05
CA GLY A 278 17.46 18.89 5.63
C GLY A 278 16.76 18.49 4.34
N LEU A 279 17.15 17.33 3.81
CA LEU A 279 16.58 16.74 2.61
C LEU A 279 16.25 15.28 2.89
N LEU A 280 15.00 14.90 2.66
CA LEU A 280 14.55 13.52 2.68
C LEU A 280 14.53 12.98 1.25
N VAL A 281 15.16 11.82 1.04
CA VAL A 281 15.11 11.09 -0.23
C VAL A 281 14.21 9.88 -0.05
N PHE A 282 13.16 9.80 -0.85
CA PHE A 282 12.22 8.68 -0.86
C PHE A 282 12.18 8.10 -2.26
N SER A 283 12.70 6.90 -2.44
CA SER A 283 12.89 6.29 -3.76
C SER A 283 12.74 4.78 -3.72
N GLY A 284 12.36 4.20 -4.85
CA GLY A 284 12.23 2.76 -5.01
C GLY A 284 11.53 2.41 -6.31
N SER A 285 11.12 1.14 -6.42
CA SER A 285 10.31 0.63 -7.51
C SER A 285 9.05 -0.01 -6.95
N VAL A 286 7.93 0.14 -7.65
CA VAL A 286 6.65 -0.50 -7.31
C VAL A 286 6.20 -1.35 -8.49
N CYS A 287 6.04 -2.65 -8.25
CA CYS A 287 5.34 -3.52 -9.18
C CYS A 287 3.84 -3.39 -8.93
N SER A 288 3.09 -3.08 -9.99
CA SER A 288 1.66 -2.82 -9.98
C SER A 288 0.96 -3.69 -11.00
N TYR A 289 -0.22 -4.18 -10.62
CA TYR A 289 -1.12 -4.94 -11.50
C TYR A 289 -2.48 -4.28 -11.53
N ALA A 290 -3.15 -4.34 -12.67
CA ALA A 290 -4.57 -4.02 -12.77
C ALA A 290 -5.32 -5.04 -13.62
N TYR A 291 -6.56 -5.34 -13.19
CA TYR A 291 -7.47 -6.21 -13.90
C TYR A 291 -8.73 -5.47 -14.32
N SER A 292 -8.86 -5.18 -15.61
CA SER A 292 -10.00 -4.47 -16.17
C SER A 292 -10.89 -5.40 -16.99
N ASN A 293 -12.17 -5.06 -17.13
CA ASN A 293 -13.05 -5.79 -18.03
C ASN A 293 -12.76 -5.37 -19.48
N SER A 294 -12.75 -6.30 -20.42
CA SER A 294 -12.46 -6.01 -21.83
C SER A 294 -13.45 -5.07 -22.51
N LYS A 295 -14.58 -4.74 -21.86
CA LYS A 295 -15.55 -3.75 -22.32
C LYS A 295 -15.31 -2.35 -21.76
N GLU A 296 -14.41 -2.23 -20.79
CA GLU A 296 -13.97 -0.94 -20.28
C GLU A 296 -12.87 -0.37 -21.17
N PRO A 297 -12.79 0.96 -21.31
CA PRO A 297 -11.72 1.57 -22.09
C PRO A 297 -10.37 1.41 -21.38
N SER A 298 -9.31 1.42 -22.18
CA SER A 298 -7.91 1.36 -21.72
C SER A 298 -7.58 2.40 -20.64
N SER A 299 -8.20 3.59 -20.72
CA SER A 299 -8.05 4.66 -19.74
C SER A 299 -8.47 4.25 -18.32
N GLN A 300 -9.42 3.31 -18.18
CA GLN A 300 -9.80 2.76 -16.87
C GLN A 300 -8.69 1.87 -16.32
N ALA A 301 -8.14 0.97 -17.14
CA ALA A 301 -7.02 0.12 -16.72
C ALA A 301 -5.80 0.96 -16.29
N LEU A 302 -5.48 2.01 -17.05
CA LEU A 302 -4.39 2.94 -16.69
C LEU A 302 -4.66 3.67 -15.38
N ALA A 303 -5.89 4.14 -15.15
CA ALA A 303 -6.29 4.76 -13.88
C ALA A 303 -6.16 3.77 -12.71
N ASP A 304 -6.58 2.53 -12.91
CA ASP A 304 -6.50 1.46 -11.92
C ASP A 304 -5.04 1.12 -11.55
N ILE A 305 -4.11 1.11 -12.51
CA ILE A 305 -2.66 0.92 -12.23
C ILE A 305 -2.11 2.11 -11.43
N LYS A 306 -2.47 3.34 -11.81
CA LYS A 306 -2.04 4.55 -11.08
C LYS A 306 -2.55 4.53 -9.64
N GLU A 307 -3.82 4.15 -9.44
CA GLU A 307 -4.41 3.97 -8.13
C GLU A 307 -3.65 2.91 -7.32
N ASP A 308 -3.34 1.76 -7.93
CA ASP A 308 -2.61 0.68 -7.29
C ASP A 308 -1.19 1.09 -6.85
N ILE A 309 -0.46 1.84 -7.68
CA ILE A 309 0.87 2.38 -7.33
C ILE A 309 0.77 3.25 -6.07
N ILE A 310 -0.13 4.24 -6.07
CA ILE A 310 -0.27 5.18 -4.95
C ILE A 310 -0.78 4.47 -3.69
N LYS A 311 -1.74 3.57 -3.84
CA LYS A 311 -2.24 2.74 -2.76
C LYS A 311 -1.14 1.87 -2.17
N SER A 312 -0.27 1.31 -3.00
CA SER A 312 0.85 0.50 -2.56
C SER A 312 1.88 1.31 -1.77
N LEU A 313 2.20 2.53 -2.20
CA LEU A 313 3.06 3.44 -1.43
C LEU A 313 2.45 3.82 -0.07
N ARG A 314 1.14 4.12 -0.05
CA ARG A 314 0.41 4.43 1.20
C ARG A 314 0.36 3.23 2.13
N SER A 315 0.04 2.04 1.62
CA SER A 315 -0.08 0.82 2.43
C SER A 315 1.24 0.48 3.12
N ARG A 316 2.37 0.61 2.42
CA ARG A 316 3.70 0.40 3.03
C ARG A 316 3.97 1.40 4.16
N LEU A 317 3.63 2.67 3.98
CA LEU A 317 3.78 3.68 5.03
C LEU A 317 2.87 3.37 6.23
N ASP A 318 1.61 3.04 5.97
CA ASP A 318 0.66 2.75 7.04
C ASP A 318 1.04 1.49 7.82
N ILE A 319 1.56 0.44 7.17
CA ILE A 319 2.06 -0.77 7.87
C ILE A 319 3.17 -0.41 8.85
N MET A 320 4.07 0.49 8.45
CA MET A 320 5.16 0.93 9.32
C MET A 320 4.66 1.82 10.47
N CYS A 321 3.58 2.58 10.27
CA CYS A 321 2.89 3.31 11.32
C CYS A 321 2.22 2.35 12.31
N ASP A 322 1.44 1.38 11.81
CA ASP A 322 0.77 0.35 12.61
C ASP A 322 1.79 -0.39 13.52
N GLU A 323 2.99 -0.68 12.99
CA GLU A 323 4.08 -1.30 13.74
C GLU A 323 4.68 -0.37 14.81
N ALA A 324 4.86 0.92 14.48
CA ALA A 324 5.37 1.91 15.42
C ALA A 324 4.42 2.08 16.62
N ASP A 325 3.11 2.10 16.37
CA ASP A 325 2.08 2.27 17.39
C ASP A 325 1.97 1.03 18.30
N ARG A 326 2.04 -0.20 17.75
CA ARG A 326 2.12 -1.44 18.55
C ARG A 326 3.33 -1.47 19.49
N LYS A 327 4.45 -0.87 19.07
CA LYS A 327 5.69 -0.78 19.87
C LYS A 327 5.65 0.34 20.92
N SER A 328 4.80 1.35 20.78
CA SER A 328 4.60 2.37 21.83
C SER A 328 3.70 1.86 22.95
N ASP A 329 2.66 1.08 22.61
CA ASP A 329 1.68 0.59 23.59
C ASP A 329 2.28 -0.47 24.55
N SER A 330 3.39 -1.10 24.16
CA SER A 330 4.12 -2.08 24.97
C SER A 330 5.19 -1.48 25.90
N LYS A 331 5.34 -0.14 25.95
CA LYS A 331 6.39 0.57 26.71
C LYS A 331 5.94 1.17 28.06
N GLU A 332 4.86 0.69 28.67
CA GLU A 332 4.49 1.15 30.03
C GLU A 332 5.36 0.56 31.17
N ASP A 333 6.36 -0.28 30.90
CA ASP A 333 7.08 -1.01 31.97
C ASP A 333 8.63 -1.03 31.88
N ARG A 334 9.27 0.10 31.54
CA ARG A 334 10.74 0.23 31.70
C ARG A 334 11.17 1.62 32.20
N THR A 335 11.78 1.58 33.37
CA THR A 335 12.51 2.65 34.07
C THR A 335 13.51 3.36 33.15
N GLU A 336 13.63 4.68 33.34
CA GLU A 336 14.60 5.55 32.68
C GLU A 336 16.03 5.05 32.83
N GLU A 337 16.62 4.48 31.79
CA GLU A 337 18.07 4.45 31.59
C GLU A 337 18.43 3.97 30.16
N SER A 338 18.83 4.92 29.30
CA SER A 338 19.87 4.80 28.26
C SER A 338 19.57 5.68 27.04
N ASN A 339 20.11 6.90 27.08
CA ASN A 339 20.03 7.93 26.04
C ASN A 339 20.86 7.64 24.77
N ASN A 340 21.08 6.37 24.40
CA ASN A 340 21.95 5.99 23.28
C ASN A 340 21.57 4.69 22.55
N GLN A 341 20.30 4.26 22.60
CA GLN A 341 19.86 3.15 21.75
C GLN A 341 19.48 3.65 20.34
N ILE A 342 20.09 3.04 19.33
CA ILE A 342 19.67 3.17 17.93
C ILE A 342 18.18 2.81 17.88
N LEU A 343 17.33 3.81 17.64
CA LEU A 343 15.89 3.61 17.56
C LEU A 343 15.61 2.64 16.40
N SER A 344 14.92 1.53 16.72
CA SER A 344 14.45 0.55 15.75
C SER A 344 13.57 1.22 14.67
N GLY A 345 13.68 0.74 13.43
CA GLY A 345 13.26 1.41 12.20
C GLY A 345 11.89 2.10 12.20
N SER A 346 10.83 1.47 12.72
CA SER A 346 9.47 2.05 12.68
C SER A 346 9.27 3.24 13.63
N ALA A 347 9.96 3.28 14.78
CA ALA A 347 9.90 4.40 15.73
C ALA A 347 10.47 5.71 15.15
N VAL A 348 11.21 5.63 14.04
CA VAL A 348 11.77 6.79 13.32
C VAL A 348 10.67 7.63 12.67
N LEU A 349 9.52 7.02 12.32
CA LEU A 349 8.42 7.72 11.65
C LEU A 349 7.77 8.80 12.51
N GLN A 350 7.77 8.61 13.83
CA GLN A 350 7.19 9.55 14.79
C GLN A 350 8.17 10.68 15.20
N LEU A 351 9.44 10.61 14.78
CA LEU A 351 10.46 11.59 15.18
C LEU A 351 10.26 12.95 14.51
N ASP A 352 10.56 13.99 15.29
CA ASP A 352 10.75 15.34 14.76
C ASP A 352 12.09 15.40 14.00
N LEU A 353 12.02 15.54 12.68
CA LEU A 353 13.20 15.57 11.81
C LEU A 353 14.08 16.80 12.07
N GLN A 354 13.54 17.89 12.65
CA GLN A 354 14.34 19.07 13.01
C GLN A 354 15.34 18.76 14.13
N LEU A 355 14.99 17.83 15.02
CA LEU A 355 15.81 17.43 16.17
C LEU A 355 16.87 16.38 15.79
N GLN A 356 16.74 15.74 14.63
CA GLN A 356 17.70 14.73 14.18
C GLN A 356 19.00 15.38 13.70
N ARG A 357 20.13 14.83 14.18
CA ARG A 357 21.49 15.21 13.78
C ARG A 357 22.24 14.12 13.01
N LYS A 358 21.71 12.90 12.97
CA LYS A 358 22.34 11.73 12.34
C LYS A 358 21.60 11.35 11.06
N HIS A 359 22.35 10.79 10.11
CA HIS A 359 21.78 10.19 8.91
C HIS A 359 20.88 9.01 9.31
N CYS A 360 19.66 8.96 8.81
CA CYS A 360 18.74 7.84 9.00
C CYS A 360 18.37 7.24 7.64
N SER A 361 18.27 5.93 7.59
CA SER A 361 17.84 5.18 6.41
C SER A 361 16.91 4.07 6.88
N MET A 362 15.88 3.80 6.09
CA MET A 362 14.79 2.91 6.46
C MET A 362 14.24 2.27 5.20
N SER A 363 14.19 0.95 5.18
CA SER A 363 13.58 0.17 4.11
C SER A 363 12.09 -0.03 4.38
N PHE A 364 11.28 0.05 3.33
CA PHE A 364 9.83 -0.16 3.41
C PHE A 364 9.50 -1.64 3.16
N PRO A 365 8.35 -2.14 3.64
CA PRO A 365 7.86 -3.48 3.31
C PRO A 365 7.84 -3.74 1.80
N ARG A 366 8.22 -4.95 1.39
CA ARG A 366 8.30 -5.35 -0.03
C ARG A 366 7.00 -6.01 -0.43
N ARG A 367 6.47 -5.69 -1.61
CA ARG A 367 5.24 -6.30 -2.09
C ARG A 367 5.51 -7.69 -2.65
N VAL A 368 4.60 -8.62 -2.38
CA VAL A 368 4.60 -10.02 -2.88
C VAL A 368 3.26 -10.28 -3.54
N PHE A 369 3.24 -11.03 -4.64
CA PHE A 369 1.99 -11.39 -5.32
C PHE A 369 1.67 -12.86 -5.18
N LEU A 370 0.41 -13.14 -4.83
CA LEU A 370 -0.12 -14.48 -4.62
C LEU A 370 -1.24 -14.77 -5.61
N PRO A 371 -1.25 -15.96 -6.23
CA PRO A 371 -2.33 -16.37 -7.10
C PRO A 371 -3.66 -16.37 -6.35
N TRP A 372 -4.72 -15.96 -7.03
CA TRP A 372 -6.07 -15.94 -6.50
C TRP A 372 -7.06 -16.59 -7.47
N LEU A 373 -7.98 -15.82 -8.05
CA LEU A 373 -9.02 -16.34 -8.94
C LEU A 373 -8.54 -16.37 -10.38
N ALA A 374 -8.64 -17.54 -11.01
CA ALA A 374 -8.15 -17.77 -12.38
C ALA A 374 -6.67 -17.34 -12.49
N ASP A 375 -6.34 -16.49 -13.47
CA ASP A 375 -4.98 -15.99 -13.70
C ASP A 375 -4.76 -14.60 -13.07
N THR A 376 -5.44 -14.33 -11.94
CA THR A 376 -5.30 -13.06 -11.21
C THR A 376 -4.46 -13.20 -9.95
N PHE A 377 -3.88 -12.08 -9.55
CA PHE A 377 -3.08 -11.94 -8.35
C PHE A 377 -3.77 -11.02 -7.33
N LEU A 378 -3.53 -11.35 -6.07
CA LEU A 378 -3.61 -10.42 -4.96
C LEU A 378 -2.18 -10.10 -4.51
N CYS A 379 -2.03 -9.11 -3.64
CA CYS A 379 -0.75 -8.79 -3.05
C CYS A 379 -0.80 -8.86 -1.53
N ASP A 380 0.37 -8.98 -0.93
CA ASP A 380 0.60 -8.65 0.47
C ASP A 380 2.01 -8.06 0.62
N TYR A 381 2.37 -7.62 1.82
CA TYR A 381 3.62 -6.91 2.10
C TYR A 381 4.44 -7.67 3.13
N ILE A 382 5.69 -7.96 2.79
CA ILE A 382 6.61 -8.66 3.66
C ILE A 382 7.64 -7.67 4.22
N GLN A 383 7.77 -7.62 5.54
CA GLN A 383 8.85 -6.89 6.19
C GLN A 383 10.18 -7.66 6.07
N SER A 384 11.31 -6.99 6.26
CA SER A 384 12.63 -7.62 6.17
C SER A 384 12.86 -8.75 7.19
N SER A 385 12.11 -8.78 8.29
CA SER A 385 12.17 -9.82 9.32
C SER A 385 11.17 -10.97 9.11
N GLU A 386 10.24 -10.84 8.17
CA GLU A 386 9.16 -11.80 7.97
C GLU A 386 9.53 -12.85 6.93
N SER A 387 8.89 -14.01 7.06
CA SER A 387 9.03 -15.14 6.13
C SER A 387 7.82 -15.21 5.21
N VAL A 388 7.97 -15.88 4.06
CA VAL A 388 6.87 -16.03 3.09
C VAL A 388 5.74 -16.88 3.67
N GLU A 389 6.06 -17.79 4.59
CA GLU A 389 5.08 -18.65 5.27
C GLU A 389 4.07 -17.83 6.09
N VAL A 390 4.56 -16.84 6.85
CA VAL A 390 3.70 -15.92 7.63
C VAL A 390 2.71 -15.19 6.74
N LEU A 391 3.16 -14.81 5.55
CA LEU A 391 2.34 -14.12 4.56
C LEU A 391 1.26 -15.04 3.98
N VAL A 392 1.57 -16.32 3.74
CA VAL A 392 0.59 -17.30 3.26
C VAL A 392 -0.48 -17.57 4.31
N ASP A 393 -0.09 -17.69 5.59
CA ASP A 393 -1.02 -17.89 6.71
C ASP A 393 -1.95 -16.69 6.86
N HIS A 394 -1.39 -15.47 6.85
CA HIS A 394 -2.15 -14.22 6.91
C HIS A 394 -3.19 -14.12 5.80
N PHE A 395 -2.81 -14.51 4.58
CA PHE A 395 -3.71 -14.49 3.45
C PHE A 395 -4.80 -15.57 3.52
N ALA A 396 -4.46 -16.77 4.01
CA ALA A 396 -5.43 -17.84 4.22
C ALA A 396 -6.51 -17.41 5.22
N GLU A 397 -6.10 -16.72 6.29
CA GLU A 397 -7.00 -16.16 7.30
C GLU A 397 -7.91 -15.07 6.72
N LEU A 398 -7.33 -14.03 6.11
CA LEU A 398 -8.08 -12.86 5.63
C LEU A 398 -8.95 -13.16 4.41
N MET A 399 -8.47 -13.97 3.47
CA MET A 399 -9.21 -14.27 2.24
C MET A 399 -10.08 -15.53 2.38
N SER A 400 -9.98 -16.25 3.51
CA SER A 400 -10.63 -17.54 3.74
C SER A 400 -10.37 -18.54 2.60
N LEU A 401 -9.13 -18.55 2.14
CA LEU A 401 -8.66 -19.40 1.06
C LEU A 401 -7.94 -20.62 1.62
N GLU A 402 -8.37 -21.79 1.19
CA GLU A 402 -7.56 -23.00 1.32
C GLU A 402 -6.52 -22.96 0.21
N PHE A 403 -5.32 -22.47 0.49
CA PHE A 403 -4.22 -22.59 -0.45
C PHE A 403 -3.81 -24.07 -0.54
N PRO A 404 -3.94 -24.75 -1.70
CA PRO A 404 -3.10 -25.92 -1.95
C PRO A 404 -1.63 -25.49 -1.82
N SER A 405 -0.69 -26.42 -1.63
CA SER A 405 0.74 -26.12 -1.52
C SER A 405 1.26 -25.38 -2.78
N ILE A 406 1.10 -24.05 -2.82
CA ILE A 406 1.19 -23.15 -4.00
C ILE A 406 2.59 -22.54 -4.17
N SER A 407 3.60 -23.08 -3.48
CA SER A 407 4.98 -22.56 -3.48
C SER A 407 5.54 -22.26 -4.88
N SER A 408 5.08 -22.93 -5.95
CA SER A 408 5.55 -22.71 -7.32
C SER A 408 4.93 -21.53 -8.09
N LYS A 409 3.93 -20.82 -7.56
CA LYS A 409 3.26 -19.69 -8.28
C LYS A 409 3.26 -18.35 -7.53
N ILE A 410 3.82 -18.29 -6.33
CA ILE A 410 4.05 -17.03 -5.63
C ILE A 410 5.12 -16.27 -6.41
N LEU A 411 4.84 -15.01 -6.79
CA LEU A 411 5.86 -14.18 -7.43
C LEU A 411 6.84 -13.71 -6.36
N GLU A 412 8.13 -13.70 -6.70
CA GLU A 412 9.16 -13.25 -5.78
C GLU A 412 8.87 -11.83 -5.27
N PRO A 413 9.21 -11.53 -4.00
CA PRO A 413 9.11 -10.19 -3.48
C PRO A 413 9.85 -9.18 -4.36
N GLU A 414 9.35 -7.96 -4.43
CA GLU A 414 10.07 -6.85 -5.07
C GLU A 414 11.53 -6.79 -4.60
N ALA A 415 12.44 -6.49 -5.53
CA ALA A 415 13.84 -6.29 -5.18
C ALA A 415 13.99 -5.08 -4.24
N GLU A 416 14.91 -5.17 -3.28
CA GLU A 416 15.22 -4.02 -2.43
C GLU A 416 15.86 -2.91 -3.28
N ALA A 417 15.44 -1.67 -3.05
CA ALA A 417 16.04 -0.53 -3.73
C ALA A 417 17.55 -0.48 -3.39
N PRO A 418 18.44 -0.31 -4.38
CA PRO A 418 19.86 -0.21 -4.10
C PRO A 418 20.11 0.86 -3.05
N ALA A 419 20.84 0.52 -1.99
CA ALA A 419 21.26 1.50 -1.01
C ALA A 419 22.00 2.62 -1.77
N LEU A 420 21.51 3.85 -1.68
CA LEU A 420 22.22 4.99 -2.26
C LEU A 420 23.58 5.07 -1.56
N VAL A 421 24.62 4.62 -2.27
CA VAL A 421 26.00 4.73 -1.82
C VAL A 421 26.38 6.21 -1.88
N LEU A 422 25.98 6.98 -0.86
CA LEU A 422 26.50 8.31 -0.57
C LEU A 422 27.90 8.17 0.06
N SER A 423 28.83 7.45 -0.60
CA SER A 423 30.16 7.19 -0.04
C SER A 423 31.15 8.36 -0.21
N THR A 424 30.71 9.53 -0.68
CA THR A 424 31.62 10.68 -0.90
C THR A 424 31.02 12.07 -0.66
N THR A 425 29.74 12.21 -0.32
CA THR A 425 29.15 13.53 -0.07
C THR A 425 29.03 13.77 1.43
N LYS A 426 29.81 14.76 1.90
CA LYS A 426 29.66 15.40 3.20
C LYS A 426 28.17 15.60 3.54
N SER A 427 27.79 15.39 4.80
CA SER A 427 26.41 15.58 5.26
C SER A 427 25.88 16.95 4.82
N PHE A 428 24.60 17.08 4.48
CA PHE A 428 24.00 18.37 4.07
C PHE A 428 24.38 19.52 5.02
N ARG A 429 24.50 19.22 6.33
CA ARG A 429 24.95 20.17 7.35
C ARG A 429 26.45 20.49 7.34
N GLU A 430 27.31 19.56 6.94
CA GLU A 430 28.75 19.84 6.76
C GLU A 430 29.00 20.76 5.54
N VAL A 431 28.06 20.80 4.60
CA VAL A 431 28.10 21.69 3.43
C VAL A 431 27.41 23.03 3.73
N SER A 432 26.36 23.05 4.56
CA SER A 432 25.57 24.25 4.84
C SER A 432 26.00 25.09 6.05
N THR A 433 26.97 24.64 6.86
CA THR A 433 27.57 25.52 7.89
C THR A 433 28.31 26.70 7.23
N PRO A 434 27.92 27.96 7.49
CA PRO A 434 28.73 29.10 7.09
C PRO A 434 30.09 29.01 7.78
N TYR A 435 31.16 29.34 7.06
CA TYR A 435 32.55 29.37 7.54
C TYR A 435 32.81 30.23 8.80
N ALA A 436 31.78 30.87 9.38
CA ALA A 436 31.88 31.86 10.45
C ALA A 436 31.55 31.33 11.86
N LEU A 437 31.15 30.06 12.04
CA LEU A 437 30.74 29.52 13.36
C LEU A 437 31.44 28.19 13.72
N GLN A 438 32.73 28.05 13.42
CA GLN A 438 33.54 27.09 14.18
C GLN A 438 33.82 27.68 15.57
N PRO A 439 33.50 26.97 16.67
CA PRO A 439 34.03 27.34 17.98
C PRO A 439 35.55 27.22 17.92
N LYS A 440 36.26 28.30 18.22
CA LYS A 440 37.70 28.22 18.51
C LYS A 440 37.85 27.26 19.68
N SER A 441 38.58 26.17 19.46
CA SER A 441 39.04 25.33 20.55
C SER A 441 40.01 26.17 21.39
N ASP A 442 39.57 26.55 22.58
CA ASP A 442 40.48 26.98 23.63
C ASP A 442 41.35 25.78 23.99
N ASP A 443 42.64 25.87 23.67
CA ASP A 443 43.65 25.07 24.35
C ASP A 443 44.65 26.04 24.97
N SER A 444 44.75 25.96 26.29
CA SER A 444 45.57 26.82 27.11
C SER A 444 46.73 26.00 27.64
N LEU A 445 47.98 26.37 27.30
CA LEU A 445 49.12 26.14 28.18
C LEU A 445 50.36 26.97 27.80
N SER A 446 50.62 27.93 28.69
CA SER A 446 51.91 28.44 29.18
C SER A 446 52.99 28.96 28.23
N ASN A 447 53.29 30.26 28.43
CA ASN A 447 54.50 30.98 28.08
C ASN A 447 55.81 30.25 28.48
N GLN A 448 56.81 30.25 27.59
CA GLN A 448 58.18 30.68 27.94
C GLN A 448 59.06 30.98 26.70
N ASN A 449 59.94 31.96 26.90
CA ASN A 449 60.79 32.67 25.94
C ASN A 449 61.88 31.82 25.24
N ARG A 450 62.29 32.20 24.02
CA ARG A 450 63.57 32.92 23.72
C ARG A 450 64.14 32.64 22.29
N ALA A 451 64.35 33.73 21.56
CA ALA A 451 65.38 34.06 20.55
C ALA A 451 65.58 33.25 19.24
N ALA A 452 65.39 34.00 18.13
CA ALA A 452 66.21 34.17 16.92
C ALA A 452 66.75 32.94 16.14
N THR A 453 66.41 32.85 14.84
CA THR A 453 67.32 33.08 13.68
C THR A 453 66.65 32.65 12.35
N ILE A 454 66.38 33.65 11.50
CA ILE A 454 66.63 33.78 10.04
C ILE A 454 66.85 32.50 9.16
N LEU A 455 66.16 32.50 7.99
CA LEU A 455 66.40 31.86 6.66
C LEU A 455 65.65 30.56 6.24
N THR A 456 64.68 30.81 5.33
CA THR A 456 64.39 30.14 4.03
C THR A 456 64.00 28.66 3.90
N SER A 457 62.85 28.49 3.22
CA SER A 457 62.42 27.41 2.30
C SER A 457 62.45 25.96 2.79
N ASP A 458 61.29 25.32 2.88
CA ASP A 458 60.74 24.61 1.71
C ASP A 458 59.31 24.11 1.98
N GLN A 459 58.46 24.26 0.97
CA GLN A 459 57.07 23.85 0.98
C GLN A 459 56.99 22.40 0.48
N LYS A 460 56.54 21.44 1.30
CA LYS A 460 56.18 20.11 0.80
C LYS A 460 54.96 19.56 1.52
N SER A 461 53.79 19.84 0.95
CA SER A 461 52.57 19.07 1.21
C SER A 461 52.60 17.81 0.35
N THR A 462 52.55 16.65 0.98
CA THR A 462 52.37 15.35 0.31
C THR A 462 50.88 15.13 0.07
N ASN A 463 50.42 15.37 -1.16
CA ASN A 463 49.09 14.94 -1.63
C ASN A 463 49.16 13.50 -2.18
N PRO A 464 48.13 12.66 -1.97
CA PRO A 464 48.07 11.28 -2.49
C PRO A 464 47.70 11.18 -3.98
N ALA A 465 47.73 12.28 -4.73
CA ALA A 465 47.30 12.34 -6.13
C ALA A 465 48.30 11.70 -7.13
N GLY A 466 49.55 11.48 -6.73
CA GLY A 466 50.60 10.96 -7.63
C GLY A 466 50.49 9.47 -7.95
N PHE A 467 49.87 8.67 -7.09
CA PHE A 467 49.85 7.21 -7.24
C PHE A 467 48.92 6.76 -8.38
N ASN A 468 47.75 7.40 -8.51
CA ASN A 468 46.80 7.09 -9.58
C ASN A 468 47.29 7.53 -10.97
N PHE A 469 48.03 8.64 -11.06
CA PHE A 469 48.62 9.09 -12.32
C PHE A 469 49.75 8.15 -12.79
N MET A 470 50.62 7.71 -11.88
CA MET A 470 51.70 6.76 -12.20
C MET A 470 51.17 5.40 -12.66
N ILE A 471 50.07 4.92 -12.09
CA ILE A 471 49.40 3.69 -12.53
C ILE A 471 48.83 3.86 -13.94
N ALA A 472 48.17 4.98 -14.23
CA ALA A 472 47.62 5.25 -15.56
C ALA A 472 48.71 5.31 -16.65
N VAL A 473 49.86 5.93 -16.34
CA VAL A 473 51.02 5.97 -17.24
C VAL A 473 51.60 4.56 -17.46
N LEU A 474 51.70 3.74 -16.42
CA LEU A 474 52.20 2.37 -16.53
C LEU A 474 51.29 1.50 -17.42
N VAL A 475 49.96 1.59 -17.25
CA VAL A 475 48.98 0.86 -18.07
C VAL A 475 49.08 1.26 -19.55
N LEU A 476 49.30 2.55 -19.83
CA LEU A 476 49.45 3.04 -21.20
C LEU A 476 50.74 2.53 -21.84
N VAL A 477 51.86 2.54 -21.11
CA VAL A 477 53.14 2.00 -21.61
C VAL A 477 53.03 0.49 -21.89
N VAL A 478 52.41 -0.28 -20.99
CA VAL A 478 52.20 -1.73 -21.20
C VAL A 478 51.34 -1.98 -22.42
N SER A 479 50.27 -1.19 -22.62
CA SER A 479 49.39 -1.31 -23.78
C SER A 479 50.11 -1.03 -25.10
N VAL A 480 51.00 -0.04 -25.12
CA VAL A 480 51.83 0.27 -26.31
C VAL A 480 52.82 -0.85 -26.60
N VAL A 481 53.50 -1.39 -25.57
CA VAL A 481 54.47 -2.48 -25.74
C VAL A 481 53.77 -3.75 -26.23
N VAL A 482 52.64 -4.13 -25.64
CA VAL A 482 51.85 -5.30 -26.08
C VAL A 482 51.35 -5.10 -27.50
N GLY A 483 50.85 -3.91 -27.85
CA GLY A 483 50.46 -3.57 -29.22
C GLY A 483 51.60 -3.71 -30.21
N PHE A 484 52.81 -3.26 -29.85
CA PHE A 484 54.01 -3.40 -30.67
C PHE A 484 54.41 -4.87 -30.85
N VAL A 485 54.39 -5.67 -29.79
CA VAL A 485 54.73 -7.10 -29.84
C VAL A 485 53.72 -7.86 -30.72
N VAL A 486 52.43 -7.60 -30.57
CA VAL A 486 51.39 -8.23 -31.41
C VAL A 486 51.53 -7.81 -32.88
N PHE A 487 51.89 -6.55 -33.15
CA PHE A 487 52.11 -6.06 -34.51
C PHE A 487 53.32 -6.75 -35.17
N PHE A 488 54.44 -6.88 -34.47
CA PHE A 488 55.65 -7.54 -35.00
C PHE A 488 55.51 -9.06 -35.10
N VAL A 489 54.80 -9.71 -34.18
CA VAL A 489 54.49 -11.15 -34.28
C VAL A 489 53.57 -11.44 -35.46
N ARG A 490 52.65 -10.51 -35.80
CA ARG A 490 51.78 -10.63 -36.96
C ARG A 490 52.43 -10.24 -38.30
N SER A 491 53.53 -9.47 -38.28
CA SER A 491 54.30 -9.15 -39.50
C SER A 491 55.39 -10.17 -39.82
N SER A 492 55.62 -11.17 -38.97
CA SER A 492 56.65 -12.20 -39.14
C SER A 492 56.08 -13.61 -39.37
N SER A 493 54.78 -13.73 -39.72
CA SER A 493 54.12 -14.99 -40.07
C SER A 493 53.53 -14.99 -41.47
#